data_AF-A0A1U8MZM8-F1
#
_entry.id   AF-A0A1U8MZM8-F1
#
_cell.length_a   1.000
_cell.length_b   1.000
_cell.length_c   1.000
_cell.angle_alpha   90.00
_cell.angle_beta   90.00
_cell.angle_gamma   90.00
#
_symmetry.space_group_name_H-M   'P 1'
#
loop_
_entity.id
_entity.type
_entity.pdbx_description
1 polymer ?
#
loop_
_entity_poly.entity_id
_entity_poly.type
_entity_poly.pdbx_seq_one_letter_code
_entity_poly.pdbx_strand_id
1 'polypeptide(L)'
;MLLVNAWAIQNDPNNWEEPDVFKPERFEGLDPSNIAFKLMPFGNGRRRCPGEGLAMRMVGLTLGSLIQCFEWERKGEEMVDMSEGPGLTMPKAQPLQAKCRPRQPFVPLLSQL
;
A
#
# COMPACT_ATOMS: atom_id res chain seq x y z
N MET A 1 20.17 22.17 -5.28
CA MET A 1 19.45 20.89 -5.40
C MET A 1 18.15 21.03 -4.61
N LEU A 2 16.99 20.73 -5.21
CA LEU A 2 15.70 20.76 -4.53
C LEU A 2 15.24 19.33 -4.28
N LEU A 3 14.88 19.00 -3.04
CA LEU A 3 14.33 17.71 -2.64
C LEU A 3 12.92 17.93 -2.11
N VAL A 4 11.96 17.15 -2.64
CA VAL A 4 10.58 17.17 -2.16
C VAL A 4 10.43 16.08 -1.12
N ASN A 5 10.14 16.46 0.12
CA ASN A 5 9.85 15.50 1.19
C ASN A 5 8.39 15.02 1.07
N ALA A 6 8.14 14.13 0.11
CA ALA A 6 6.80 13.61 -0.14
C ALA A 6 6.24 12.84 1.08
N TRP A 7 7.10 12.19 1.87
CA TRP A 7 6.70 11.50 3.10
C TRP A 7 6.11 12.47 4.11
N ALA A 8 6.79 13.60 4.39
CA ALA A 8 6.30 14.58 5.34
C ALA A 8 4.97 15.21 4.91
N ILE A 9 4.79 15.50 3.62
CA ILE A 9 3.52 16.04 3.08
C ILE A 9 2.38 15.04 3.27
N GLN A 10 2.64 13.77 2.97
CA GLN A 10 1.64 12.68 3.07
C GLN A 10 1.29 12.30 4.50
N ASN A 11 2.12 12.69 5.47
CA ASN A 11 1.91 12.44 6.90
C ASN A 11 1.65 13.75 7.69
N ASP A 12 1.40 14.86 7.01
CA ASP A 12 1.14 16.15 7.65
C ASP A 12 -0.28 16.17 8.25
N PRO A 13 -0.43 16.37 9.58
CA PRO A 13 -1.74 16.44 10.23
C PRO A 13 -2.62 17.62 9.75
N ASN A 14 -2.03 18.65 9.12
CA ASN A 14 -2.80 19.73 8.49
C ASN A 14 -3.46 19.29 7.17
N ASN A 15 -2.94 18.23 6.54
CA ASN A 15 -3.48 17.66 5.31
C ASN A 15 -4.38 16.44 5.58
N TRP A 16 -4.09 15.68 6.63
CA TRP A 16 -4.67 14.37 6.91
C TRP A 16 -5.00 14.21 8.40
N GLU A 17 -6.26 13.91 8.73
CA GLU A 17 -6.68 13.58 10.10
C GLU A 17 -6.10 12.23 10.56
N GLU A 18 -5.37 12.12 11.68
CA GLU A 18 -4.74 10.85 12.09
C GLU A 18 -3.85 10.24 10.99
N PRO A 19 -2.80 10.95 10.52
CA PRO A 19 -1.99 10.54 9.36
C PRO A 19 -1.24 9.21 9.57
N ASP A 20 -0.96 8.86 10.83
CA ASP A 20 -0.27 7.64 11.25
C ASP A 20 -1.18 6.42 11.36
N VAL A 21 -2.50 6.60 11.20
CA VAL A 21 -3.49 5.52 11.26
C VAL A 21 -3.87 5.05 9.86
N PHE A 22 -3.77 3.74 9.64
CA PHE A 22 -4.30 3.09 8.43
C PHE A 22 -5.83 3.13 8.44
N LYS A 23 -6.39 4.11 7.73
CA LYS A 23 -7.83 4.43 7.66
C LYS A 23 -8.23 4.59 6.19
N PRO A 24 -8.51 3.49 5.45
CA PRO A 24 -8.90 3.55 4.04
C PRO A 24 -10.16 4.39 3.78
N GLU A 25 -11.09 4.41 4.74
CA GLU A 25 -12.38 5.09 4.67
C GLU A 25 -12.23 6.60 4.47
N ARG A 26 -11.09 7.17 4.89
CA ARG A 26 -10.69 8.56 4.64
C ARG A 26 -10.74 8.93 3.15
N PHE A 27 -10.54 7.98 2.26
CA PHE A 27 -10.53 8.21 0.82
C PHE A 27 -11.91 8.07 0.17
N GLU A 28 -12.93 7.64 0.93
CA GLU A 28 -14.29 7.51 0.41
C GLU A 28 -14.91 8.88 0.16
N GLY A 29 -15.51 9.06 -1.03
CA GLY A 29 -16.16 10.31 -1.41
C GLY A 29 -15.23 11.51 -1.61
N LEU A 30 -13.90 11.33 -1.55
CA LEU A 30 -12.95 12.39 -1.86
C LEU A 30 -12.90 12.68 -3.36
N ASP A 31 -12.91 13.96 -3.72
CA ASP A 31 -12.60 14.40 -5.07
C ASP A 31 -11.09 14.21 -5.33
N PRO A 32 -10.70 13.46 -6.39
CA PRO A 32 -9.31 13.31 -6.80
C PRO A 32 -8.57 14.64 -7.00
N SER A 33 -9.26 15.72 -7.34
CA SER A 33 -8.68 17.05 -7.48
C SER A 33 -8.19 17.63 -6.14
N ASN A 34 -8.88 17.31 -5.04
CA ASN A 34 -8.58 17.79 -3.69
C ASN A 34 -7.36 17.11 -3.05
N ILE A 35 -6.87 16.02 -3.64
CA ILE A 35 -5.71 15.25 -3.14
C ILE A 35 -4.45 15.44 -4.00
N ALA A 36 -4.54 16.14 -5.14
CA ALA A 36 -3.51 16.19 -6.18
C ALA A 36 -2.11 16.70 -5.75
N PHE A 37 -2.00 17.28 -4.55
CA PHE A 37 -0.72 17.68 -3.93
C PHE A 37 -0.58 17.24 -2.47
N LYS A 38 -1.57 16.55 -1.91
CA LYS A 38 -1.54 15.98 -0.56
C LYS A 38 -1.09 14.52 -0.58
N LEU A 39 -1.40 13.80 -1.66
CA LEU A 39 -1.03 12.41 -1.91
C LEU A 39 -0.30 12.31 -3.25
N MET A 40 0.98 11.94 -3.25
CA MET A 40 1.81 11.89 -4.47
C MET A 40 2.71 10.63 -4.53
N PRO A 41 2.13 9.41 -4.44
CA PRO A 41 2.91 8.16 -4.45
C PRO A 41 3.67 7.95 -5.78
N PHE A 42 3.19 8.57 -6.86
CA PHE A 42 3.80 8.50 -8.20
C PHE A 42 4.42 9.84 -8.64
N GLY A 43 4.59 10.79 -7.71
CA GLY A 43 4.97 12.17 -8.03
C GLY A 43 3.85 12.93 -8.74
N ASN A 44 4.17 14.07 -9.36
CA ASN A 44 3.20 14.87 -10.10
C ASN A 44 3.86 15.68 -11.25
N GLY A 45 3.04 16.21 -12.17
CA GLY A 45 3.47 17.05 -13.29
C GLY A 45 4.30 16.31 -14.33
N ARG A 46 5.22 17.03 -14.99
CA ARG A 46 6.01 16.53 -16.15
C ARG A 46 6.94 15.34 -15.84
N ARG A 47 7.21 15.09 -14.55
CA ARG A 47 8.08 13.98 -14.09
C ARG A 47 7.29 12.94 -13.28
N ARG A 48 5.97 12.90 -13.43
CA ARG A 48 5.15 11.84 -12.83
C ARG A 48 5.61 10.47 -13.33
N CYS A 49 5.56 9.47 -12.47
CA CYS A 49 5.95 8.10 -12.78
C CYS A 49 5.19 7.60 -14.03
N PRO A 50 5.89 7.20 -15.10
CA PRO A 50 5.24 6.67 -16.29
C PRO A 50 4.51 5.33 -16.04
N GLY A 51 4.83 4.66 -14.92
CA GLY A 51 4.20 3.40 -14.51
C GLY A 51 2.91 3.55 -13.69
N GLU A 52 2.46 4.76 -13.35
CA GLU A 52 1.26 5.00 -12.51
C GLU A 52 0.05 4.20 -13.00
N GLY A 53 -0.27 4.29 -14.30
CA GLY A 53 -1.43 3.61 -14.86
C GLY A 53 -1.35 2.08 -14.81
N LEU A 54 -0.14 1.50 -14.94
CA LEU A 54 0.06 0.06 -14.79
C LEU A 54 -0.07 -0.34 -13.32
N ALA A 55 0.58 0.39 -12.41
CA ALA A 55 0.55 0.12 -10.99
C ALA A 55 -0.90 0.12 -10.45
N MET A 56 -1.70 1.13 -10.81
CA MET A 56 -3.10 1.22 -10.36
C MET A 56 -3.96 0.03 -10.83
N ARG A 57 -3.69 -0.52 -12.02
CA ARG A 57 -4.39 -1.72 -12.52
C ARG A 57 -3.92 -3.00 -11.81
N MET A 58 -2.62 -3.12 -11.59
CA MET A 58 -2.03 -4.30 -10.98
C MET A 58 -2.35 -4.40 -9.49
N VAL A 59 -2.27 -3.30 -8.73
CA VAL A 59 -2.45 -3.30 -7.27
C VAL A 59 -3.83 -3.84 -6.89
N GLY A 60 -4.90 -3.36 -7.54
CA GLY A 60 -6.26 -3.83 -7.26
C GLY A 60 -6.45 -5.32 -7.56
N LEU A 61 -5.96 -5.78 -8.72
CA LEU A 61 -6.03 -7.19 -9.09
C LEU A 61 -5.24 -8.07 -8.13
N THR A 62 -3.98 -7.73 -7.86
CA THR A 62 -3.12 -8.48 -6.95
C THR A 62 -3.71 -8.55 -5.55
N LEU A 63 -4.11 -7.41 -4.97
CA LEU A 63 -4.70 -7.38 -3.63
C LEU A 63 -6.01 -8.16 -3.57
N GLY A 64 -6.89 -7.98 -4.57
CA GLY A 64 -8.14 -8.71 -4.69
C GLY A 64 -7.91 -10.22 -4.75
N SER A 65 -6.97 -10.69 -5.58
CA SER A 65 -6.62 -12.11 -5.66
C SER A 65 -6.05 -12.65 -4.34
N LEU A 66 -5.18 -11.91 -3.66
CA LEU A 66 -4.59 -12.33 -2.38
C LEU A 66 -5.67 -12.48 -1.29
N ILE A 67 -6.61 -11.54 -1.21
CA ILE A 67 -7.72 -11.56 -0.24
C ILE A 67 -8.75 -12.63 -0.60
N GLN A 68 -9.09 -12.75 -1.89
CA GLN A 68 -10.12 -13.68 -2.35
C GLN A 68 -9.68 -15.13 -2.19
N CYS A 69 -8.42 -15.44 -2.51
CA CYS A 69 -7.93 -16.82 -2.62
C CYS A 69 -7.31 -17.37 -1.32
N PHE A 70 -6.86 -16.52 -0.39
CA PHE A 70 -6.09 -16.97 0.78
C PHE A 70 -6.63 -16.39 2.09
N GLU A 71 -6.59 -17.20 3.14
CA GLU A 71 -6.62 -16.74 4.53
C GLU A 71 -5.20 -16.39 4.95
N TRP A 72 -5.05 -15.29 5.68
CA TRP A 72 -3.75 -14.78 6.13
C TRP A 72 -3.65 -14.78 7.64
N GLU A 73 -2.54 -15.30 8.15
CA GLU A 73 -2.24 -15.33 9.57
C GLU A 73 -0.82 -14.84 9.83
N ARG A 74 -0.62 -14.21 11.00
CA ARG A 74 0.72 -13.87 11.46
C ARG A 74 1.49 -15.16 11.80
N LYS A 75 2.81 -15.14 11.66
CA LYS A 75 3.65 -16.29 11.98
C LYS A 75 3.54 -16.68 13.47
N GLY A 76 3.37 -15.69 14.34
CA GLY A 76 3.10 -15.83 15.78
C GLY A 76 2.09 -14.79 16.28
N GLU A 77 2.02 -14.60 17.60
CA GLU A 77 1.03 -13.72 18.25
C GLU A 77 1.42 -12.23 18.23
N GLU A 78 2.70 -11.93 18.02
CA GLU A 78 3.23 -10.57 17.96
C GLU A 78 2.71 -9.79 16.76
N MET A 79 2.56 -8.47 16.92
CA MET A 79 2.20 -7.59 15.80
C MET A 79 3.34 -7.53 14.78
N VAL A 80 2.99 -7.31 13.51
CA VAL A 80 3.99 -7.11 12.46
C VAL A 80 4.74 -5.81 12.75
N ASP A 81 6.06 -5.86 12.86
CA ASP A 81 6.90 -4.67 12.96
C ASP A 81 6.77 -3.83 11.68
N MET A 82 6.25 -2.62 11.80
CA MET A 82 6.04 -1.67 10.69
C MET A 82 7.16 -0.63 10.56
N SER A 83 8.24 -0.75 11.31
CA SER A 83 9.38 0.16 11.21
C SER A 83 10.02 0.14 9.82
N GLU A 84 10.46 1.33 9.38
CA GLU A 84 11.10 1.54 8.09
C GLU A 84 12.59 1.17 8.18
N GLY A 85 13.07 0.44 7.18
CA GLY A 85 14.47 0.12 6.97
C GLY A 85 15.16 1.11 6.04
N PRO A 86 16.49 1.08 5.95
CA PRO A 86 17.22 1.98 5.07
C PRO A 86 16.94 1.67 3.59
N GLY A 87 16.60 2.69 2.80
CA GLY A 87 16.43 2.56 1.35
C GLY A 87 15.72 3.75 0.69
N LEU A 88 15.67 3.75 -0.63
CA LEU A 88 14.97 4.80 -1.40
C LEU A 88 13.46 4.56 -1.54
N THR A 89 13.00 3.35 -1.24
CA THR A 89 11.62 2.89 -1.48
C THR A 89 10.87 2.58 -0.18
N MET A 90 11.30 3.15 0.94
CA MET A 90 10.75 2.88 2.28
C MET A 90 10.56 1.38 2.57
N PRO A 91 11.62 0.55 2.45
CA PRO A 91 11.49 -0.88 2.74
C PRO A 91 11.15 -1.09 4.22
N LYS A 92 10.59 -2.25 4.57
CA LYS A 92 10.43 -2.63 5.98
C LYS A 92 11.81 -2.92 6.59
N ALA A 93 12.02 -2.55 7.85
CA ALA A 93 13.24 -2.89 8.59
C ALA A 93 13.38 -4.41 8.74
N GLN A 94 12.26 -5.09 8.97
CA GLN A 94 12.16 -6.54 8.99
C GLN A 94 11.24 -7.03 7.87
N PRO A 95 11.65 -8.01 7.04
CA PRO A 95 10.80 -8.58 6.00
C PRO A 95 9.48 -9.10 6.57
N LEU A 96 8.38 -8.86 5.87
CA LEU A 96 7.07 -9.42 6.24
C LEU A 96 7.10 -10.94 6.12
N GLN A 97 6.80 -11.64 7.21
CA GLN A 97 6.54 -13.07 7.22
C GLN A 97 5.09 -13.32 7.63
N ALA A 98 4.35 -14.04 6.78
CA ALA A 98 2.97 -14.41 7.02
C ALA A 98 2.73 -15.86 6.62
N LYS A 99 1.79 -16.51 7.30
CA LYS A 99 1.23 -17.79 6.88
C LYS A 99 0.07 -17.48 5.94
N CYS A 100 0.06 -18.10 4.77
CA CYS A 100 -1.07 -18.04 3.86
C CYS A 100 -1.63 -19.45 3.65
N ARG A 101 -2.95 -19.58 3.70
CA ARG A 101 -3.64 -20.84 3.43
C ARG A 101 -4.68 -20.62 2.33
N PRO A 102 -4.69 -21.43 1.27
CA PRO A 102 -5.77 -21.39 0.29
C PRO A 102 -7.15 -21.52 0.94
N ARG A 103 -8.10 -20.68 0.51
CA ARG A 103 -9.52 -20.81 0.85
C ARG A 103 -10.12 -21.97 0.08
N GLN A 104 -11.03 -22.71 0.72
CA GLN A 104 -11.55 -23.99 0.19
C GLN A 104 -12.05 -23.92 -1.28
N PRO A 105 -12.83 -22.91 -1.69
CA PRO A 105 -13.30 -22.82 -3.08
C PRO A 105 -12.19 -22.68 -4.12
N PHE A 106 -11.01 -22.19 -3.72
CA PHE A 106 -9.89 -21.89 -4.61
C PHE A 106 -8.81 -22.98 -4.60
N VAL A 107 -8.87 -23.97 -3.70
CA VAL A 107 -7.90 -25.07 -3.65
C VAL A 107 -7.77 -25.79 -5.00
N PRO A 108 -8.85 -26.18 -5.70
CA PRO A 108 -8.72 -26.91 -6.97
C PRO A 108 -8.08 -26.08 -8.09
N LEU A 109 -8.30 -24.76 -8.09
CA LEU A 109 -7.69 -23.85 -9.04
C LEU A 109 -6.19 -23.68 -8.75
N LEU A 110 -5.85 -23.46 -7.48
CA LEU A 110 -4.48 -23.20 -7.06
C LEU A 110 -3.59 -24.46 -7.15
N SER A 111 -4.15 -25.66 -7.06
CA SER A 111 -3.38 -26.91 -7.23
C SER A 111 -2.95 -27.18 -8.67
N GLN A 112 -3.41 -26.37 -9.64
CA GLN A 112 -3.06 -26.49 -11.06
C GLN A 112 -1.95 -25.53 -11.48
N LEU A 113 -1.55 -24.60 -10.61
CA LEU A 113 -0.41 -23.70 -10.79
C LEU A 113 0.87 -24.40 -10.35
#